data_AF-A0AAV4A7P8-F1
#
_entry.id   AF-A0AAV4A7P8-F1
#
_cell.length_a   1.000
_cell.length_b   1.000
_cell.length_c   1.000
_cell.angle_alpha   90.00
_cell.angle_beta   90.00
_cell.angle_gamma   90.00
#
_symmetry.space_group_name_H-M   'P 1'
#
loop_
_entity.id
_entity.type
_entity.pdbx_description
1 polymer ?
#
loop_
_entity_poly.entity_id
_entity_poly.type
_entity_poly.pdbx_seq_one_letter_code
_entity_poly.pdbx_strand_id
1 'polypeptide(L)'
;MSVAHASMTGAHLRCRRTKDKVLNYFYEPGLDGDVTRYYRSCDVCHLVPRVPREKVPLVDTPFKRLAIYIVGPINPPSEVGHRFIITFVDYASRYAEAVPLKRLMPRQ
;
A
#
# COMPACT_ATOMS: atom_id res chain seq x y z
N MET A 1 24.89 7.99 1.52
CA MET A 1 23.48 8.45 1.39
C MET A 1 22.77 7.94 0.15
N SER A 2 23.32 8.15 -1.05
CA SER A 2 22.67 7.76 -2.32
C SER A 2 22.19 6.30 -2.35
N VAL A 3 23.05 5.34 -1.99
CA VAL A 3 22.67 3.92 -1.97
C VAL A 3 21.53 3.62 -0.99
N ALA A 4 21.55 4.18 0.21
CA ALA A 4 20.50 3.94 1.21
C ALA A 4 19.15 4.60 0.85
N HIS A 5 19.17 5.64 -0.01
CA HIS A 5 18.00 6.43 -0.36
C HIS A 5 17.45 6.14 -1.77
N ALA A 6 18.28 6.22 -2.80
CA ALA A 6 17.89 6.20 -4.20
C ALA A 6 18.11 4.84 -4.90
N SER A 7 18.72 3.85 -4.23
CA SER A 7 18.79 2.50 -4.81
C SER A 7 17.42 1.83 -4.88
N MET A 8 17.32 0.71 -5.61
CA MET A 8 16.09 -0.10 -5.65
C MET A 8 15.59 -0.48 -4.26
N THR A 9 16.49 -0.87 -3.35
CA THR A 9 16.10 -1.18 -1.98
C THR A 9 15.78 0.10 -1.20
N GLY A 10 16.48 1.20 -1.49
CA GLY A 10 16.30 2.58 -1.02
C GLY A 10 14.92 3.16 -1.26
N ALA A 11 14.41 3.01 -2.48
CA ALA A 11 13.08 3.38 -2.98
C ALA A 11 12.60 4.79 -2.60
N HIS A 12 13.51 5.76 -2.48
CA HIS A 12 13.22 7.14 -2.07
C HIS A 12 12.40 7.22 -0.77
N LEU A 13 12.62 6.28 0.14
CA LEU A 13 11.89 6.22 1.41
C LEU A 13 12.20 7.46 2.28
N ARG A 14 11.30 7.73 3.23
CA ARG A 14 11.40 8.87 4.17
C ARG A 14 12.70 8.82 4.99
N CYS A 15 13.16 10.00 5.46
CA CYS A 15 14.39 10.18 6.25
C CYS A 15 14.62 9.08 7.29
N ARG A 16 13.61 8.74 8.10
CA ARG A 16 13.73 7.70 9.14
C ARG A 16 14.20 6.36 8.56
N ARG A 17 13.59 5.89 7.48
CA ARG A 17 13.94 4.61 6.86
C ARG A 17 15.32 4.65 6.20
N THR A 18 15.70 5.80 5.62
CA THR A 18 17.06 6.00 5.09
C THR A 18 18.09 5.98 6.21
N LYS A 19 17.82 6.65 7.33
CA LYS A 19 18.68 6.62 8.53
C LYS A 19 18.84 5.20 9.06
N ASP A 20 17.73 4.48 9.27
CA ASP A 20 17.75 3.10 9.78
C ASP A 20 18.64 2.19 8.90
N LYS A 21 18.59 2.37 7.57
CA LYS A 21 19.46 1.64 6.64
C LYS A 21 20.93 2.01 6.75
N VAL A 22 21.24 3.29 6.91
CA VAL A 22 22.63 3.74 7.08
C VAL A 22 23.18 3.18 8.40
N LEU A 23 22.39 3.23 9.47
CA LEU A 23 22.77 2.73 10.80
C LEU A 23 23.03 1.22 10.86
N ASN A 24 22.50 0.43 9.91
CA ASN A 24 22.83 -0.99 9.83
C ASN A 24 24.30 -1.27 9.45
N TYR A 25 25.00 -0.30 8.88
CA TYR A 25 26.37 -0.46 8.38
C TYR A 25 27.35 0.57 8.95
N PHE A 26 26.88 1.77 9.31
CA PHE A 26 27.72 2.88 9.73
C PHE A 26 27.09 3.63 10.90
N TYR A 27 27.91 4.04 11.86
CA TYR A 27 27.50 4.92 12.94
C TYR A 27 28.30 6.22 12.84
N GLU A 28 27.61 7.31 12.53
CA GLU A 28 28.20 8.64 12.27
C GLU A 28 27.52 9.71 13.15
N PRO A 29 28.27 10.57 13.85
CA PRO A 29 27.72 11.74 14.53
C PRO A 29 27.04 12.68 13.52
N GLY A 30 25.85 13.19 13.86
CA GLY A 30 25.15 14.13 12.98
C GLY A 30 24.41 13.51 11.80
N LEU A 31 24.33 12.17 11.73
CA LEU A 31 23.65 11.42 10.66
C LEU A 31 22.23 11.92 10.35
N ASP A 32 21.47 12.34 11.36
CA ASP A 32 20.13 12.89 11.18
C ASP A 32 20.11 14.15 10.30
N GLY A 33 21.09 15.04 10.49
CA GLY A 33 21.25 16.26 9.71
C GLY A 33 21.56 15.94 8.26
N ASP A 34 22.51 15.02 8.03
CA ASP A 34 22.94 14.63 6.68
C ASP A 34 21.85 13.91 5.90
N VAL A 35 21.13 12.98 6.53
CA VAL A 35 19.99 12.29 5.90
C VAL A 35 18.90 13.29 5.55
N THR A 36 18.60 14.23 6.45
CA THR A 36 17.57 15.25 6.22
C THR A 36 17.97 16.20 5.09
N ARG A 37 19.23 16.66 5.08
CA ARG A 37 19.76 17.52 4.02
C ARG A 37 19.72 16.81 2.66
N TYR A 38 20.16 15.56 2.61
CA TYR A 38 20.14 14.76 1.39
C TYR A 38 18.71 14.52 0.88
N TYR A 39 17.79 14.14 1.76
CA TYR A 39 16.37 13.96 1.42
C TYR A 39 15.72 15.24 0.87
N ARG A 40 16.04 16.41 1.46
CA ARG A 40 15.60 17.74 0.99
C ARG A 40 16.30 18.21 -0.28
N SER A 41 17.32 17.52 -0.76
CA SER A 41 17.95 17.83 -2.05
C SER A 41 17.51 16.88 -3.17
N CYS A 42 16.65 15.90 -2.85
CA CYS A 42 16.22 14.90 -3.81
C CYS A 42 14.99 15.37 -4.60
N ASP A 43 15.17 15.61 -5.90
CA ASP A 43 14.09 16.05 -6.80
C ASP A 43 12.91 15.08 -6.82
N VAL A 44 13.20 13.77 -6.84
CA VAL A 44 12.15 12.72 -6.79
C VAL A 44 11.30 12.85 -5.54
N CYS A 45 11.91 13.10 -4.38
CA CYS A 45 11.18 13.27 -3.13
C CYS A 45 10.42 14.60 -3.03
N HIS A 46 10.84 15.63 -3.78
CA HIS A 46 10.15 16.91 -3.86
C HIS A 46 8.92 16.86 -4.77
N LEU A 47 8.99 16.11 -5.86
CA LEU A 47 7.89 15.97 -6.82
C LEU A 47 6.72 15.14 -6.28
N VAL A 48 6.95 14.31 -5.26
CA VAL A 48 5.89 13.51 -4.65
C VAL A 48 5.15 14.34 -3.58
N PRO A 49 3.87 14.70 -3.80
CA PRO A 49 3.11 15.46 -2.82
C PRO A 49 2.96 14.66 -1.52
N ARG A 50 3.19 15.34 -0.39
CA ARG A 50 2.99 14.75 0.93
C ARG A 50 1.50 14.74 1.24
N VAL A 51 0.84 13.63 0.95
CA VAL A 51 -0.53 13.42 1.40
C VAL A 51 -0.52 13.08 2.89
N PRO A 52 -1.19 13.87 3.76
CA PRO A 52 -1.38 13.47 5.15
C PRO A 52 -2.03 12.10 5.20
N ARG A 53 -1.49 11.21 6.04
CA ARG A 53 -2.18 9.95 6.33
C ARG A 53 -3.35 10.27 7.23
N GLU A 54 -4.53 10.40 6.65
CA GLU A 54 -5.75 10.45 7.44
C GLU A 54 -5.93 9.13 8.19
N LYS A 55 -6.31 9.23 9.46
CA LYS A 55 -6.71 8.05 10.22
C LYS A 55 -8.07 7.62 9.65
N VAL A 56 -8.12 6.40 9.13
CA VAL A 56 -9.42 5.79 8.79
C VAL A 56 -10.18 5.62 10.10
N PRO A 57 -11.42 6.13 10.21
CA PRO A 57 -12.21 5.99 11.42
C PRO A 57 -12.41 4.50 11.74
N LEU A 58 -12.32 4.16 13.03
CA LEU A 58 -12.56 2.80 13.50
C LEU A 58 -14.04 2.45 13.23
N VAL A 59 -14.26 1.32 12.58
CA VAL A 59 -15.60 0.72 12.45
C VAL A 59 -15.68 -0.35 13.52
N ASP A 60 -16.57 -0.17 14.49
CA ASP A 60 -16.74 -1.03 15.66
C ASP A 60 -17.93 -1.98 15.56
N THR A 61 -18.89 -1.66 14.70
CA THR A 61 -20.13 -2.40 14.50
C THR A 61 -20.00 -3.32 13.27
N PRO A 62 -20.12 -4.65 13.42
CA PRO A 62 -20.11 -5.59 12.29
C PRO A 62 -21.15 -5.25 11.23
N PHE A 63 -20.79 -5.43 9.96
CA PHE A 63 -21.63 -5.20 8.78
C PHE A 63 -22.11 -3.75 8.57
N LYS A 64 -21.63 -2.79 9.35
CA LYS A 64 -21.91 -1.36 9.18
C LYS A 64 -21.19 -0.76 7.97
N ARG A 65 -20.02 -1.31 7.63
CA ARG A 65 -19.23 -0.89 6.46
C ARG A 65 -18.59 -2.11 5.82
N LEU A 66 -18.92 -2.33 4.54
CA LEU A 66 -18.38 -3.41 3.74
C LEU A 66 -17.48 -2.84 2.65
N ALA A 67 -16.31 -3.46 2.45
CA ALA A 67 -15.55 -3.31 1.23
C ALA A 67 -16.02 -4.34 0.22
N ILE A 68 -16.26 -3.92 -1.02
CA ILE A 68 -16.62 -4.83 -2.11
C ILE A 68 -15.51 -4.77 -3.15
N TYR A 69 -15.00 -5.94 -3.50
CA TYR A 69 -13.96 -6.11 -4.52
C TYR A 69 -14.42 -7.08 -5.59
N ILE A 70 -13.98 -6.87 -6.82
CA ILE A 70 -14.22 -7.79 -7.93
C ILE A 70 -12.87 -8.13 -8.54
N VAL A 71 -12.59 -9.43 -8.65
CA VAL A 71 -11.41 -9.97 -9.32
C VAL A 71 -11.87 -10.63 -10.61
N GLY A 72 -11.23 -10.27 -11.73
CA GLY A 72 -11.45 -10.91 -13.03
C GLY A 72 -11.54 -9.91 -14.19
N PRO A 73 -11.76 -10.39 -15.43
CA PRO A 73 -12.02 -11.79 -15.78
C PRO A 73 -10.79 -12.70 -15.62
N ILE A 74 -10.97 -13.87 -15.02
CA ILE A 74 -9.97 -14.92 -14.84
C ILE A 74 -9.98 -15.82 -16.08
N ASN A 75 -8.80 -16.06 -16.66
CA ASN A 75 -8.58 -16.97 -17.78
C ASN A 75 -7.43 -17.94 -17.45
N PRO A 76 -7.60 -19.26 -17.66
CA PRO A 76 -8.82 -19.92 -18.13
C PRO A 76 -9.97 -19.85 -17.10
N PRO A 77 -11.24 -19.94 -17.53
CA PRO A 77 -12.38 -20.01 -16.62
C PRO A 77 -12.32 -21.28 -15.76
N SER A 78 -13.06 -21.30 -14.64
CA SER A 78 -13.30 -22.55 -13.92
C SER A 78 -14.03 -23.58 -14.81
N GLU A 79 -14.04 -24.85 -14.43
CA GLU A 79 -14.76 -25.91 -15.17
C GLU A 79 -16.23 -25.57 -15.42
N VAL A 80 -16.90 -24.98 -14.42
CA VAL A 80 -18.32 -24.57 -14.49
C VAL A 80 -18.52 -23.18 -15.15
N GLY A 81 -17.45 -22.54 -15.64
CA GLY A 81 -17.49 -21.27 -16.36
C GLY A 81 -17.45 -20.00 -15.50
N HIS A 82 -17.03 -20.06 -14.23
CA HIS A 82 -16.82 -18.87 -13.42
C HIS A 82 -15.58 -18.13 -13.89
N ARG A 83 -15.71 -16.81 -14.03
CA ARG A 83 -14.65 -15.92 -14.54
C ARG A 83 -14.37 -14.74 -13.61
N PHE A 84 -15.17 -14.57 -12.57
CA PHE A 84 -14.99 -13.49 -11.62
C PHE A 84 -15.17 -14.01 -10.20
N ILE A 85 -14.59 -13.29 -9.25
CA ILE A 85 -14.84 -13.48 -7.82
C ILE A 85 -15.24 -12.13 -7.27
N ILE A 86 -16.42 -12.04 -6.66
CA ILE A 86 -16.81 -10.88 -5.86
C ILE A 86 -16.51 -11.18 -4.40
N THR A 87 -15.86 -10.25 -3.72
CA THR A 87 -15.47 -10.40 -2.31
C THR A 87 -16.09 -9.27 -1.49
N PHE A 88 -16.74 -9.63 -0.39
CA PHE A 88 -17.24 -8.72 0.63
C PHE A 88 -16.34 -8.84 1.85
N VAL A 89 -15.86 -7.71 2.38
CA VAL A 89 -15.02 -7.68 3.59
C VAL A 89 -15.61 -6.69 4.58
N ASP A 90 -15.99 -7.18 5.75
CA ASP A 90 -16.45 -6.33 6.85
C ASP A 90 -15.28 -5.61 7.52
N TYR A 91 -15.41 -4.29 7.68
CA TYR A 91 -14.35 -3.47 8.24
C TYR A 91 -14.14 -3.70 9.75
N ALA A 92 -15.20 -4.04 10.49
CA ALA A 92 -15.13 -4.22 11.95
C ALA A 92 -14.61 -5.60 12.33
N SER A 93 -15.30 -6.66 11.89
CA SER A 93 -14.97 -8.05 12.25
C SER A 93 -13.84 -8.65 11.40
N ARG A 94 -13.49 -8.03 10.27
CA ARG A 94 -12.61 -8.61 9.24
C ARG A 94 -13.15 -9.90 8.63
N TYR A 95 -14.44 -10.19 8.81
CA TYR A 95 -15.11 -11.28 8.12
C TYR A 95 -15.08 -11.03 6.62
N ALA A 96 -14.73 -12.07 5.85
CA ALA A 96 -14.63 -12.01 4.40
C ALA A 96 -15.45 -13.15 3.78
N GLU A 97 -16.23 -12.81 2.75
CA GLU A 97 -17.00 -13.76 1.95
C GLU A 97 -16.70 -13.55 0.47
N ALA A 98 -16.42 -14.63 -0.25
CA ALA A 98 -16.09 -14.60 -1.67
C ALA A 98 -17.05 -15.48 -2.45
N VAL A 99 -17.64 -14.93 -3.51
CA VAL A 99 -18.64 -15.61 -4.34
C VAL A 99 -18.15 -15.64 -5.80
N PRO A 100 -18.07 -16.82 -6.44
CA PRO A 100 -17.69 -16.92 -7.83
C PRO A 100 -18.84 -16.51 -8.76
N LEU A 101 -18.53 -15.80 -9.84
CA LEU A 101 -19.51 -15.31 -10.82
C LEU A 101 -19.08 -15.67 -12.25
N LYS A 102 -20.05 -16.05 -13.10
CA LYS A 102 -19.83 -16.32 -14.53
C LYS A 102 -19.86 -15.05 -15.38
N ARG A 103 -20.67 -14.07 -14.98
CA ARG A 103 -20.89 -12.80 -15.67
C ARG A 103 -21.11 -11.68 -14.65
N LEU A 104 -20.56 -10.49 -14.93
CA LEU A 104 -20.95 -9.26 -14.26
C LEU A 104 -22.10 -8.62 -15.05
N MET A 105 -23.19 -8.24 -14.38
CA MET A 105 -24.26 -7.49 -15.03
C MET A 105 -23.95 -5.99 -14.94
N PRO A 106 -24.02 -5.23 -16.05
CA PRO A 106 -23.98 -3.77 -15.98
C PRO A 106 -25.25 -3.24 -15.32
N ARG A 107 -25.12 -2.12 -14.61
CA ARG A 107 -26.27 -1.37 -14.07
C ARG A 107 -27.18 -0.94 -15.25
N GLN A 108 -28.47 -1.29 -15.17
CA GLN A 108 -29.53 -0.70 -16.01
C GLN A 108 -29.75 0.76 -15.62
#